data_AF-A0A067SGN2-F1
#
_entry.id   AF-A0A067SGN2-F1
#
_cell.length_a   1.000
_cell.length_b   1.000
_cell.length_c   1.000
_cell.angle_alpha   90.00
_cell.angle_beta   90.00
_cell.angle_gamma   90.00
#
_symmetry.space_group_name_H-M   'P 1'
#
loop_
_entity.id
_entity.type
_entity.pdbx_description
1 polymer ?
#
loop_
_entity_poly.entity_id
_entity_poly.type
_entity_poly.pdbx_seq_one_letter_code
_entity_poly.pdbx_strand_id
1 'polypeptide(L)'
;MDGLTDFEETNWWNPDVRKGYHRPGSGVLASVLAEELHNRSLFSIVATPPPSQAIPAVQQQSSDIPPPSKGEIMASLPHPNAYYCPEENGWVVLIWMSSSSSFATLLAQPYFNNPDFPLLYDWRRQQKVSCVMTGNLHHFHRYEKAVDGHKLTPPFCRTITTTQMDASYWKGPTTESDFTQYKKAKILTESSTETAGDEDGRLDLSVCCQCPFYCVTSKVIHGVIPVEDMEELVQDKRCHVPQGWSRERAVVRAFETLLTVIENKLWKGNNRMLKVTCSSFQINLGWNLSIRHIFTLLGFVEAAVEGSPVLMPPGTDQRTLAGRENRRKLLRAWVEFSAWLLNFRHLIGGNERKLYVELNSAKEMYLTAIGAYPDQDALLNDKIGVVRPLEAALRVLGLSPTTFSGDLTVFAYLAQCRCDPARIPEYFSSLLSIVTHLQEHGNCPSRLQDLLTVELSRGRFTLEDIRRASLALGFGVGNILDIEYDANLISEELVEKAWKGCIKRSWRDFEGGSKTSRLCTKAFKVLAEARGSVRLRKLWEDTQNGNI
;
A
#
# COMPACT_ATOMS: atom_id res chain seq x y z
N MET A 1 -1.05 10.88 -28.93
CA MET A 1 -0.26 10.75 -27.68
C MET A 1 0.62 9.52 -27.79
N ASP A 2 1.80 9.47 -27.16
CA ASP A 2 2.69 8.29 -27.24
C ASP A 2 1.99 7.00 -26.77
N GLY A 3 1.65 6.12 -27.72
CA GLY A 3 1.06 4.80 -27.47
C GLY A 3 -0.44 4.66 -27.73
N LEU A 4 -1.15 5.74 -28.09
CA LEU A 4 -2.47 5.68 -28.72
C LEU A 4 -2.30 5.83 -30.22
N THR A 5 -2.97 4.98 -31.00
CA THR A 5 -3.11 5.21 -32.44
C THR A 5 -4.03 6.40 -32.70
N ASP A 6 -3.91 7.06 -33.87
CA ASP A 6 -4.80 8.18 -34.24
C ASP A 6 -6.28 7.77 -34.25
N PHE A 7 -6.56 6.50 -34.57
CA PHE A 7 -7.91 5.94 -34.51
C PHE A 7 -8.43 5.87 -33.07
N GLU A 8 -7.63 5.37 -32.13
CA GLU A 8 -8.01 5.37 -30.70
C GLU A 8 -8.17 6.78 -30.17
N GLU A 9 -7.26 7.70 -30.52
CA GLU A 9 -7.29 9.09 -30.07
C GLU A 9 -8.58 9.78 -30.52
N THR A 10 -9.07 9.47 -31.72
CA THR A 10 -10.31 10.06 -32.28
C THR A 10 -11.57 9.36 -31.76
N ASN A 11 -11.48 8.07 -31.41
CA ASN A 11 -12.61 7.24 -31.00
C ASN A 11 -12.54 6.79 -29.53
N TRP A 12 -11.82 7.53 -28.69
CA TRP A 12 -11.61 7.24 -27.27
C TRP A 12 -12.91 7.03 -26.48
N TRP A 13 -13.98 7.72 -26.90
CA TRP A 13 -15.30 7.66 -26.29
C TRP A 13 -16.02 6.33 -26.57
N ASN A 14 -15.68 5.63 -27.66
CA ASN A 14 -16.37 4.43 -28.10
C ASN A 14 -15.98 3.20 -27.23
N PRO A 15 -16.94 2.57 -26.51
CA PRO A 15 -16.68 1.39 -25.67
C PRO A 15 -16.11 0.20 -26.43
N ASP A 16 -16.52 -0.04 -27.67
CA ASP A 16 -16.06 -1.18 -28.48
C ASP A 16 -14.59 -1.03 -28.86
N VAL A 17 -14.18 0.20 -29.21
CA VAL A 17 -12.77 0.53 -29.44
C VAL A 17 -11.98 0.29 -28.17
N ARG A 18 -12.43 0.84 -27.02
CA ARG A 18 -11.74 0.64 -25.74
C ARG A 18 -11.59 -0.84 -25.37
N LYS A 19 -12.64 -1.64 -25.59
CA LYS A 19 -12.63 -3.09 -25.35
C LYS A 19 -11.61 -3.81 -26.23
N GLY A 20 -11.48 -3.44 -27.50
CA GLY A 20 -10.54 -4.05 -28.42
C GLY A 20 -9.06 -3.78 -28.11
N TYR A 21 -8.76 -2.63 -27.48
CA TYR A 21 -7.38 -2.26 -27.12
C TYR A 21 -6.97 -2.66 -25.71
N HIS A 22 -7.90 -3.15 -24.89
CA HIS A 22 -7.59 -3.79 -23.61
C HIS A 22 -6.73 -2.88 -22.70
N ARG A 23 -7.14 -1.62 -22.54
CA ARG A 23 -6.40 -0.64 -21.73
C ARG A 23 -6.56 -0.95 -20.23
N PRO A 24 -5.52 -0.75 -19.40
CA PRO A 24 -5.54 -1.11 -17.97
C PRO A 24 -6.56 -0.41 -17.09
N GLY A 25 -7.07 0.75 -17.49
CA GLY A 25 -7.75 1.67 -16.59
C GLY A 25 -6.77 2.60 -15.87
N SER A 26 -7.25 3.28 -14.84
CA SER A 26 -6.50 4.31 -14.11
C SER A 26 -5.22 3.77 -13.47
N GLY A 27 -4.17 4.58 -13.43
CA GLY A 27 -2.91 4.23 -12.76
C GLY A 27 -2.42 5.30 -11.79
N VAL A 28 -1.21 5.14 -11.29
CA VAL A 28 -0.52 6.08 -10.41
C VAL A 28 0.94 6.25 -10.82
N LEU A 29 1.55 7.39 -10.52
CA LEU A 29 2.98 7.57 -10.73
C LEU A 29 3.79 6.86 -9.64
N ALA A 30 5.07 6.63 -9.96
CA ALA A 30 6.04 6.02 -9.05
C ALA A 30 6.06 6.66 -7.66
N SER A 31 5.86 7.97 -7.58
CA SER A 31 5.90 8.74 -6.35
C SER A 31 4.65 8.54 -5.47
N VAL A 32 3.48 8.39 -6.08
CA VAL A 32 2.25 8.00 -5.37
C VAL A 32 2.32 6.54 -4.94
N LEU A 33 2.81 5.66 -5.82
CA LEU A 33 3.10 4.28 -5.43
C LEU A 33 4.08 4.28 -4.25
N ALA A 34 5.11 5.12 -4.28
CA ALA A 34 6.04 5.24 -3.17
C ALA A 34 5.29 5.57 -1.88
N GLU A 35 4.42 6.58 -1.82
CA GLU A 35 3.60 6.87 -0.63
C GLU A 35 2.77 5.68 -0.15
N GLU A 36 2.14 4.96 -1.07
CA GLU A 36 1.40 3.74 -0.72
C GLU A 36 2.30 2.65 -0.11
N LEU A 37 3.57 2.58 -0.55
CA LEU A 37 4.60 1.69 0.01
C LEU A 37 5.29 2.27 1.27
N HIS A 38 5.30 3.59 1.40
CA HIS A 38 6.20 4.41 2.24
C HIS A 38 5.43 5.32 3.21
N ASN A 39 4.18 5.02 3.55
CA ASN A 39 3.61 5.59 4.77
C ASN A 39 4.39 5.20 6.05
N ARG A 40 5.47 4.41 5.91
CA ARG A 40 6.23 3.79 6.99
C ARG A 40 7.73 3.78 6.71
N SER A 41 8.50 3.89 7.78
CA SER A 41 9.95 3.71 7.74
C SER A 41 10.32 2.22 7.58
N LEU A 42 10.77 1.82 6.39
CA LEU A 42 11.18 0.45 6.08
C LEU A 42 12.70 0.26 6.16
N PHE A 43 13.14 -0.82 6.81
CA PHE A 43 14.55 -1.14 7.00
C PHE A 43 14.88 -2.55 6.51
N SER A 44 15.98 -2.68 5.78
CA SER A 44 16.63 -3.96 5.55
C SER A 44 17.43 -4.34 6.78
N ILE A 45 17.27 -5.57 7.24
CA ILE A 45 17.91 -6.08 8.45
C ILE A 45 19.07 -6.99 8.08
N VAL A 46 20.25 -6.68 8.62
CA VAL A 46 21.41 -7.58 8.58
C VAL A 46 21.67 -8.07 10.00
N ALA A 47 21.49 -9.37 10.22
CA ALA A 47 21.71 -9.99 11.52
C ALA A 47 22.94 -10.89 11.49
N THR A 48 23.78 -10.78 12.52
CA THR A 48 24.96 -11.63 12.73
C THR A 48 24.80 -12.41 14.03
N PRO A 49 25.20 -13.68 14.09
CA PRO A 49 25.19 -14.40 15.36
C PRO A 49 26.20 -13.75 16.33
N PRO A 50 25.84 -13.56 17.61
CA PRO A 50 26.79 -13.21 18.65
C PRO A 50 28.02 -14.14 18.60
N PRO A 51 29.24 -13.61 18.84
CA PRO A 51 30.43 -14.44 18.91
C PRO A 51 30.20 -15.50 19.98
N SER A 52 30.51 -16.75 19.67
CA SER A 52 30.48 -17.83 20.64
C SER A 52 31.48 -17.50 21.73
N GLN A 53 31.02 -16.93 22.84
CA GLN A 53 31.84 -16.79 24.02
C GLN A 53 32.24 -18.21 24.42
N ALA A 54 33.54 -18.46 24.54
CA ALA A 54 34.04 -19.75 24.97
C ALA A 54 33.42 -20.07 26.33
N ILE A 55 32.41 -20.94 26.34
CA ILE A 55 31.78 -21.38 27.58
C ILE A 55 32.86 -22.20 28.30
N PRO A 56 33.24 -21.85 29.55
CA PRO A 56 34.21 -22.63 30.29
C PRO A 56 33.76 -24.10 30.32
N ALA A 57 34.67 -25.02 29.98
CA ALA A 57 34.40 -26.44 29.72
C ALA A 57 33.61 -27.16 30.84
N VAL A 58 33.60 -26.60 32.04
CA VAL A 58 32.89 -27.11 33.22
C VAL A 58 31.36 -27.04 33.09
N GLN A 59 30.80 -26.19 32.21
CA GLN A 59 29.34 -26.05 32.02
C GLN A 59 28.79 -26.76 30.76
N GLN A 60 29.63 -27.43 29.97
CA GLN A 60 29.22 -28.02 28.68
C GLN A 60 28.41 -29.33 28.77
N GLN A 61 28.22 -29.93 29.95
CA GLN A 61 27.67 -31.28 30.07
C GLN A 61 26.13 -31.40 29.93
N SER A 62 25.38 -30.34 29.64
CA SER A 62 23.90 -30.40 29.74
C SER A 62 23.06 -29.83 28.60
N SER A 63 23.65 -29.35 27.50
CA SER A 63 22.85 -28.85 26.37
C SER A 63 23.39 -29.30 25.01
N ASP A 64 22.75 -30.32 24.43
CA ASP A 64 23.01 -30.84 23.07
C ASP A 64 22.55 -29.89 21.95
N ILE A 65 22.07 -28.68 22.27
CA ILE A 65 21.50 -27.76 21.29
C ILE A 65 22.59 -26.79 20.79
N PRO A 66 22.97 -26.84 19.50
CA PRO A 66 23.97 -25.93 18.96
C PRO A 66 23.46 -24.47 18.94
N PRO A 67 24.36 -23.48 19.04
CA PRO A 67 23.99 -22.07 18.92
C PRO A 67 23.40 -21.77 17.53
N PRO A 68 22.50 -20.79 17.40
CA PRO A 68 21.90 -20.43 16.12
C PRO A 68 22.92 -20.03 15.07
N SER A 69 22.78 -20.59 13.86
CA SER A 69 23.59 -20.21 12.70
C SER A 69 23.03 -18.97 12.01
N LYS A 70 23.83 -18.31 11.16
CA LYS A 70 23.35 -17.21 10.30
C LYS A 70 22.18 -17.65 9.42
N GLY A 71 22.22 -18.88 8.89
CA GLY A 71 21.14 -19.45 8.08
C GLY A 71 19.85 -19.63 8.87
N GLU A 72 19.92 -20.09 10.12
CA GLU A 72 18.75 -20.19 11.01
C GLU A 72 18.14 -18.82 11.30
N ILE A 73 18.96 -17.79 11.54
CA ILE A 73 18.49 -16.42 11.77
C ILE A 73 17.76 -15.91 10.52
N MET A 74 18.34 -16.04 9.33
CA MET A 74 17.70 -15.59 8.08
C MET A 74 16.41 -16.35 7.77
N ALA A 75 16.38 -17.67 8.02
CA ALA A 75 15.19 -18.50 7.85
C ALA A 75 14.10 -18.22 8.90
N SER A 76 14.41 -17.48 9.96
CA SER A 76 13.42 -17.05 10.96
C SER A 76 12.63 -15.82 10.53
N LEU A 77 13.16 -15.04 9.58
CA LEU A 77 12.50 -13.88 9.02
C LEU A 77 11.36 -14.31 8.08
N PRO A 78 10.33 -13.48 7.86
CA PRO A 78 9.19 -13.86 7.02
C PRO A 78 9.57 -14.17 5.57
N HIS A 79 10.55 -13.45 5.02
CA HIS A 79 11.05 -13.61 3.66
C HIS A 79 12.41 -12.91 3.50
N PRO A 80 13.32 -13.31 2.59
CA PRO A 80 14.58 -12.61 2.36
C PRO A 80 14.43 -11.15 1.88
N ASN A 81 13.34 -10.86 1.16
CA ASN A 81 12.96 -9.52 0.72
C ASN A 81 11.89 -8.89 1.64
N ALA A 82 11.87 -9.27 2.92
CA ALA A 82 11.05 -8.61 3.93
C ALA A 82 11.83 -7.45 4.56
N TYR A 83 11.16 -6.31 4.68
CA TYR A 83 11.68 -5.11 5.30
C TYR A 83 10.93 -4.85 6.60
N TYR A 84 11.67 -4.50 7.65
CA TYR A 84 11.12 -4.27 8.96
C TYR A 84 10.63 -2.84 9.13
N CYS A 85 9.48 -2.67 9.76
CA CYS A 85 8.87 -1.40 10.11
C CYS A 85 8.81 -1.26 11.65
N PRO A 86 9.64 -0.39 12.26
CA PRO A 86 9.66 -0.20 13.71
C PRO A 86 8.36 0.38 14.26
N GLU A 87 7.68 1.24 13.49
CA GLU A 87 6.43 1.92 13.88
C GLU A 87 5.29 0.92 14.13
N GLU A 88 5.28 -0.20 13.41
CA GLU A 88 4.25 -1.25 13.55
C GLU A 88 4.79 -2.55 14.13
N ASN A 89 6.06 -2.55 14.55
CA ASN A 89 6.80 -3.75 14.94
C ASN A 89 6.54 -4.92 13.96
N GLY A 90 6.58 -4.64 12.65
CA GLY A 90 6.05 -5.51 11.61
C GLY A 90 6.97 -5.61 10.40
N TRP A 91 6.61 -6.44 9.43
CA TRP A 91 7.38 -6.69 8.21
C TRP A 91 6.54 -6.47 6.97
N VAL A 92 7.16 -5.99 5.90
CA VAL A 92 6.55 -5.86 4.58
C VAL A 92 7.45 -6.58 3.58
N VAL A 93 6.90 -7.56 2.86
CA VAL A 93 7.57 -8.15 1.70
C VAL A 93 7.46 -7.15 0.56
N LEU A 94 8.59 -6.75 0.00
CA LEU A 94 8.66 -5.83 -1.12
C LEU A 94 9.66 -6.38 -2.14
N ILE A 95 9.18 -6.71 -3.34
CA ILE A 95 9.99 -7.33 -4.39
C ILE A 95 9.80 -6.52 -5.66
N TRP A 96 10.87 -6.00 -6.24
CA TRP A 96 10.81 -5.33 -7.54
C TRP A 96 11.72 -6.03 -8.54
N MET A 97 11.26 -6.15 -9.78
CA MET A 97 12.02 -6.79 -10.85
C MET A 97 11.77 -6.11 -12.18
N SER A 98 12.79 -6.09 -13.04
CA SER A 98 12.70 -5.72 -14.46
C SER A 98 12.86 -6.97 -15.31
N SER A 99 11.84 -7.82 -15.35
CA SER A 99 11.87 -9.06 -16.14
C SER A 99 10.52 -9.34 -16.77
N SER A 100 10.54 -9.66 -18.06
CA SER A 100 9.36 -10.04 -18.84
C SER A 100 8.92 -11.49 -18.60
N SER A 101 9.80 -12.36 -18.11
CA SER A 101 9.58 -13.80 -18.05
C SER A 101 9.07 -14.34 -16.71
N SER A 102 9.15 -13.56 -15.62
CA SER A 102 9.02 -14.10 -14.26
C SER A 102 7.68 -13.85 -13.57
N PHE A 103 6.88 -12.85 -13.94
CA PHE A 103 5.70 -12.53 -13.12
C PHE A 103 4.45 -13.37 -13.48
N ALA A 104 4.32 -13.84 -14.72
CA ALA A 104 3.16 -14.65 -15.12
C ALA A 104 3.03 -15.91 -14.24
N THR A 105 4.17 -16.54 -13.88
CA THR A 105 4.18 -17.71 -13.00
C THR A 105 3.76 -17.40 -11.56
N LEU A 106 3.83 -16.13 -11.14
CA LEU A 106 3.49 -15.70 -9.78
C LEU A 106 2.00 -15.41 -9.59
N LEU A 107 1.24 -15.27 -10.68
CA LEU A 107 -0.16 -14.88 -10.60
C LEU A 107 -1.01 -15.93 -9.86
N ALA A 108 -1.99 -15.45 -9.09
CA ALA A 108 -3.01 -16.29 -8.50
C ALA A 108 -4.02 -16.75 -9.58
N GLN A 109 -4.60 -17.94 -9.39
CA GLN A 109 -5.53 -18.56 -10.36
C GLN A 109 -6.67 -17.66 -10.88
N PRO A 110 -7.35 -16.82 -10.06
CA PRO A 110 -8.42 -15.96 -10.57
C PRO A 110 -7.95 -14.91 -11.58
N TYR A 111 -6.66 -14.57 -11.63
CA TYR A 111 -6.11 -13.57 -12.56
C TYR A 111 -5.69 -14.16 -13.91
N PHE A 112 -5.49 -15.48 -14.00
CA PHE A 112 -5.08 -16.12 -15.26
C PHE A 112 -6.18 -16.10 -16.33
N ASN A 113 -7.44 -16.15 -15.92
CA ASN A 113 -8.57 -16.33 -16.83
C ASN A 113 -9.51 -15.12 -16.87
N ASN A 114 -9.18 -14.03 -16.17
CA ASN A 114 -10.05 -12.87 -16.14
C ASN A 114 -9.68 -11.89 -17.28
N PRO A 115 -10.56 -11.71 -18.28
CA PRO A 115 -10.33 -10.78 -19.40
C PRO A 115 -10.22 -9.32 -18.97
N ASP A 116 -10.60 -8.98 -17.73
CA ASP A 116 -10.54 -7.63 -17.17
C ASP A 116 -9.12 -7.22 -16.73
N PHE A 117 -8.11 -8.11 -16.82
CA PHE A 117 -6.71 -7.81 -16.44
C PHE A 117 -5.72 -7.86 -17.62
N PRO A 118 -5.81 -6.91 -18.56
CA PRO A 118 -5.11 -7.01 -19.83
C PRO A 118 -3.59 -6.74 -19.81
N LEU A 119 -3.06 -6.05 -18.80
CA LEU A 119 -1.61 -5.69 -18.76
C LEU A 119 -0.68 -6.86 -18.51
N LEU A 120 -1.21 -8.00 -18.07
CA LEU A 120 -0.40 -9.15 -17.67
C LEU A 120 0.23 -9.87 -18.89
N TYR A 121 -0.16 -9.50 -20.12
CA TYR A 121 0.31 -10.18 -21.35
C TYR A 121 0.70 -9.22 -22.50
N ASP A 122 0.91 -7.93 -22.22
CA ASP A 122 1.23 -6.97 -23.29
C ASP A 122 2.67 -7.16 -23.82
N TRP A 123 2.78 -7.76 -25.00
CA TRP A 123 4.03 -7.95 -25.75
C TRP A 123 4.79 -6.64 -25.99
N ARG A 124 4.10 -5.49 -26.08
CA ARG A 124 4.73 -4.19 -26.30
C ARG A 124 5.62 -3.79 -25.12
N ARG A 125 5.22 -4.17 -23.89
CA ARG A 125 6.02 -3.93 -22.68
C ARG A 125 7.30 -4.75 -22.70
N GLN A 126 7.24 -5.98 -23.21
CA GLN A 126 8.38 -6.90 -23.21
C GLN A 126 9.52 -6.45 -24.13
N GLN A 127 9.22 -5.62 -25.14
CA GLN A 127 10.24 -5.10 -26.07
C GLN A 127 10.93 -3.83 -25.59
N LYS A 128 10.38 -3.15 -24.58
CA LYS A 128 10.91 -1.87 -24.10
C LYS A 128 11.93 -2.07 -22.98
N VAL A 129 12.99 -1.28 -23.04
CA VAL A 129 13.94 -1.11 -21.93
C VAL A 129 13.22 -0.47 -20.73
N SER A 130 13.71 -0.70 -19.51
CA SER A 130 13.15 -0.11 -18.29
C SER A 130 13.00 1.41 -18.42
N CYS A 131 11.85 1.96 -18.00
CA CYS A 131 11.57 3.40 -18.08
C CYS A 131 12.66 4.22 -17.40
N VAL A 132 13.10 3.80 -16.19
CA VAL A 132 14.18 4.44 -15.43
C VAL A 132 15.45 4.61 -16.26
N MET A 133 15.87 3.58 -17.00
CA MET A 133 17.10 3.65 -17.82
C MET A 133 16.99 4.64 -18.98
N THR A 134 15.76 4.96 -19.41
CA THR A 134 15.49 5.94 -20.47
C THR A 134 15.20 7.34 -19.94
N GLY A 135 15.31 7.56 -18.62
CA GLY A 135 14.90 8.81 -17.97
C GLY A 135 13.39 9.05 -17.96
N ASN A 136 12.60 8.03 -18.32
CA ASN A 136 11.15 8.08 -18.29
C ASN A 136 10.61 7.61 -16.94
N LEU A 137 9.43 8.11 -16.59
CA LEU A 137 8.76 7.76 -15.35
C LEU A 137 7.92 6.50 -15.54
N HIS A 138 7.76 5.76 -14.45
CA HIS A 138 6.82 4.65 -14.42
C HIS A 138 5.40 5.16 -14.13
N HIS A 139 4.44 4.66 -14.91
CA HIS A 139 3.01 4.73 -14.60
C HIS A 139 2.53 3.32 -14.24
N PHE A 140 2.11 3.14 -13.00
CA PHE A 140 1.81 1.87 -12.36
C PHE A 140 0.31 1.61 -12.31
N HIS A 141 -0.06 0.34 -12.45
CA HIS A 141 -1.41 -0.17 -12.19
C HIS A 141 -1.34 -1.24 -11.12
N ARG A 142 -2.19 -1.12 -10.11
CA ARG A 142 -2.23 -2.01 -8.95
C ARG A 142 -3.27 -3.10 -9.16
N TYR A 143 -2.88 -4.32 -8.86
CA TYR A 143 -3.71 -5.51 -8.84
C TYR A 143 -3.63 -6.10 -7.43
N GLU A 144 -4.64 -5.81 -6.62
CA GLU A 144 -4.72 -6.31 -5.25
C GLU A 144 -4.77 -7.83 -5.23
N LYS A 145 -4.04 -8.47 -4.30
CA LYS A 145 -4.05 -9.93 -4.08
C LYS A 145 -3.78 -10.75 -5.37
N ALA A 146 -3.08 -10.18 -6.34
CA ALA A 146 -2.85 -10.80 -7.64
C ALA A 146 -1.74 -11.84 -7.67
N VAL A 147 -0.82 -11.80 -6.70
CA VAL A 147 0.31 -12.73 -6.62
C VAL A 147 0.08 -13.75 -5.52
N ASP A 148 0.29 -15.02 -5.83
CA ASP A 148 0.33 -16.07 -4.83
C ASP A 148 1.73 -16.13 -4.20
N GLY A 149 1.81 -15.72 -2.93
CA GLY A 149 3.07 -15.70 -2.18
C GLY A 149 3.78 -17.05 -2.13
N HIS A 150 3.04 -18.16 -2.21
CA HIS A 150 3.61 -19.52 -2.19
C HIS A 150 4.44 -19.83 -3.45
N LYS A 151 4.22 -19.08 -4.53
CA LYS A 151 4.96 -19.22 -5.80
C LYS A 151 6.21 -18.34 -5.85
N LEU A 152 6.44 -17.50 -4.86
CA LEU A 152 7.69 -16.75 -4.75
C LEU A 152 8.86 -17.72 -4.56
N THR A 153 10.06 -17.25 -4.87
CA THR A 153 11.30 -18.01 -4.65
C THR A 153 12.23 -17.18 -3.74
N PRO A 154 12.39 -17.55 -2.46
CA PRO A 154 11.70 -18.65 -1.77
C PRO A 154 10.19 -18.37 -1.54
N PRO A 155 9.36 -19.39 -1.28
CA PRO A 155 7.94 -19.20 -1.00
C PRO A 155 7.71 -18.30 0.21
N PHE A 156 6.80 -17.34 0.08
CA PHE A 156 6.31 -16.58 1.21
C PHE A 156 5.41 -17.48 2.06
N CYS A 157 5.95 -17.93 3.19
CA CYS A 157 5.22 -18.74 4.15
C CYS A 157 4.82 -17.86 5.32
N ARG A 158 3.57 -17.42 5.36
CA ARG A 158 3.05 -16.72 6.53
C ARG A 158 3.06 -17.70 7.69
N THR A 159 3.91 -17.41 8.66
CA THR A 159 4.02 -18.26 9.82
C THR A 159 2.72 -18.16 10.62
N ILE A 160 2.06 -19.30 10.85
CA ILE A 160 0.78 -19.46 11.58
C ILE A 160 0.93 -19.18 13.10
N THR A 161 1.85 -18.32 13.53
CA THR A 161 2.30 -18.30 14.93
C THR A 161 1.35 -17.67 15.93
N THR A 162 0.29 -17.00 15.50
CA THR A 162 -0.49 -16.15 16.44
C THR A 162 -1.96 -16.55 16.52
N THR A 163 -2.64 -16.84 15.42
CA THR A 163 -4.11 -16.97 15.44
C THR A 163 -4.64 -18.28 16.04
N GLN A 164 -3.86 -19.38 16.02
CA GLN A 164 -4.34 -20.69 16.52
C GLN A 164 -4.08 -20.95 18.02
N MET A 165 -3.10 -20.28 18.64
CA MET A 165 -2.80 -20.52 20.06
C MET A 165 -3.82 -19.87 20.99
N ASP A 166 -4.52 -18.82 20.55
CA ASP A 166 -5.46 -18.07 21.40
C ASP A 166 -6.78 -18.81 21.67
N ALA A 167 -7.23 -19.70 20.79
CA ALA A 167 -8.53 -20.35 20.93
C ALA A 167 -8.50 -21.66 21.75
N SER A 168 -7.35 -22.33 21.82
CA SER A 168 -7.26 -23.71 22.37
C SER A 168 -6.61 -23.78 23.75
N TYR A 169 -5.58 -22.97 24.04
CA TYR A 169 -4.80 -23.10 25.27
C TYR A 169 -5.49 -22.52 26.53
N TRP A 170 -6.45 -21.60 26.37
CA TRP A 170 -7.04 -20.84 27.48
C TRP A 170 -8.37 -21.40 28.01
N LYS A 171 -8.78 -22.60 27.61
CA LYS A 171 -9.98 -23.27 28.17
C LYS A 171 -9.75 -23.91 29.55
N GLY A 172 -8.65 -23.59 30.23
CA GLY A 172 -8.40 -24.02 31.61
C GLY A 172 -9.30 -23.27 32.61
N PRO A 173 -9.67 -23.90 33.74
CA PRO A 173 -10.48 -23.27 34.78
C PRO A 173 -9.61 -22.32 35.62
N THR A 174 -9.31 -21.13 35.09
CA THR A 174 -8.60 -20.10 35.84
C THR A 174 -9.61 -19.13 36.45
N THR A 175 -9.69 -19.09 37.78
CA THR A 175 -10.38 -18.07 38.56
C THR A 175 -9.61 -16.75 38.49
N GLU A 176 -9.72 -16.01 37.38
CA GLU A 176 -9.30 -14.61 37.30
C GLU A 176 -10.15 -13.89 36.23
N SER A 177 -11.15 -13.16 36.72
CA SER A 177 -12.16 -12.41 35.93
C SER A 177 -11.55 -11.36 34.99
N ASP A 178 -10.43 -10.75 35.39
CA ASP A 178 -9.97 -9.50 34.79
C ASP A 178 -9.17 -9.68 33.48
N PHE A 179 -8.39 -10.77 33.37
CA PHE A 179 -7.59 -11.02 32.16
C PHE A 179 -8.47 -11.44 30.96
N THR A 180 -9.50 -12.23 31.24
CA THR A 180 -10.46 -12.69 30.23
C THR A 180 -11.27 -11.52 29.66
N GLN A 181 -11.56 -10.50 30.48
CA GLN A 181 -12.30 -9.31 30.06
C GLN A 181 -11.43 -8.37 29.20
N TYR A 182 -10.17 -8.14 29.58
CA TYR A 182 -9.20 -7.38 28.78
C TYR A 182 -9.04 -8.00 27.37
N LYS A 183 -8.89 -9.32 27.27
CA LYS A 183 -8.71 -10.02 25.99
C LYS A 183 -10.00 -10.09 25.16
N LYS A 184 -11.16 -10.28 25.79
CA LYS A 184 -12.46 -10.32 25.09
C LYS A 184 -12.79 -8.96 24.47
N ALA A 185 -12.47 -7.85 25.14
CA ALA A 185 -12.62 -6.52 24.56
C ALA A 185 -11.69 -6.30 23.35
N LYS A 186 -10.43 -6.75 23.42
CA LYS A 186 -9.45 -6.59 22.33
C LYS A 186 -9.79 -7.47 21.10
N ILE A 187 -10.08 -8.76 21.30
CA ILE A 187 -10.43 -9.70 20.20
C ILE A 187 -11.75 -9.32 19.51
N LEU A 188 -12.75 -8.83 20.24
CA LEU A 188 -14.01 -8.37 19.62
C LEU A 188 -13.84 -7.15 18.70
N THR A 189 -12.76 -6.38 18.89
CA THR A 189 -12.45 -5.21 18.06
C THR A 189 -11.74 -5.60 16.75
N GLU A 190 -11.06 -6.75 16.73
CA GLU A 190 -10.29 -7.24 15.57
C GLU A 190 -10.99 -8.36 14.77
N SER A 191 -11.97 -9.09 15.35
CA SER A 191 -12.57 -10.27 14.72
C SER A 191 -13.74 -10.00 13.75
N SER A 192 -14.11 -8.75 13.48
CA SER A 192 -15.16 -8.46 12.51
C SER A 192 -14.62 -8.47 11.07
N THR A 193 -14.87 -9.60 10.37
CA THR A 193 -15.03 -9.76 8.89
C THR A 193 -13.89 -10.31 8.01
N GLU A 194 -12.77 -10.82 8.52
CA GLU A 194 -11.83 -11.59 7.67
C GLU A 194 -12.14 -13.09 7.77
N THR A 195 -12.86 -13.63 6.79
CA THR A 195 -13.05 -15.08 6.60
C THR A 195 -11.68 -15.76 6.44
N ALA A 196 -11.24 -16.46 7.47
CA ALA A 196 -9.92 -17.08 7.63
C ALA A 196 -9.61 -18.25 6.67
N GLY A 197 -10.22 -18.30 5.49
CA GLY A 197 -9.96 -19.30 4.45
C GLY A 197 -9.27 -18.67 3.24
N ASP A 198 -8.04 -19.09 2.97
CA ASP A 198 -7.31 -18.96 1.69
C ASP A 198 -6.85 -17.58 1.17
N GLU A 199 -7.21 -16.44 1.78
CA GLU A 199 -6.73 -15.14 1.27
C GLU A 199 -5.38 -14.65 1.87
N ASP A 200 -4.88 -15.30 2.92
CA ASP A 200 -3.84 -14.73 3.79
C ASP A 200 -2.40 -14.77 3.23
N GLY A 201 -2.20 -15.42 2.09
CA GLY A 201 -0.91 -15.54 1.38
C GLY A 201 -0.85 -14.79 0.04
N ARG A 202 -1.88 -14.01 -0.31
CA ARG A 202 -1.91 -13.24 -1.55
C ARG A 202 -1.26 -11.88 -1.36
N LEU A 203 -0.53 -11.44 -2.39
CA LEU A 203 0.25 -10.22 -2.42
C LEU A 203 -0.27 -9.30 -3.52
N ASP A 204 -0.12 -8.00 -3.32
CA ASP A 204 -0.48 -6.98 -4.30
C ASP A 204 0.61 -6.88 -5.36
N LEU A 205 0.21 -6.58 -6.59
CA LEU A 205 1.10 -6.44 -7.74
C LEU A 205 0.91 -5.07 -8.38
N SER A 206 1.97 -4.27 -8.45
CA SER A 206 2.02 -3.01 -9.18
C SER A 206 2.83 -3.17 -10.46
N VAL A 207 2.22 -2.91 -11.61
CA VAL A 207 2.82 -3.17 -12.93
C VAL A 207 2.96 -1.86 -13.70
N CYS A 208 4.15 -1.59 -14.25
CA CYS A 208 4.33 -0.44 -15.12
C CYS A 208 3.68 -0.69 -16.49
N CYS A 209 2.84 0.23 -16.98
CA CYS A 209 2.14 0.08 -18.25
C CYS A 209 3.03 0.17 -19.51
N GLN A 210 4.30 0.59 -19.38
CA GLN A 210 5.18 0.84 -20.53
C GLN A 210 6.35 -0.13 -20.67
N CYS A 211 6.85 -0.70 -19.57
CA CYS A 211 8.04 -1.55 -19.57
C CYS A 211 7.80 -2.79 -18.70
N PRO A 212 8.70 -3.79 -18.69
CA PRO A 212 8.48 -5.04 -17.96
C PRO A 212 8.68 -4.91 -16.44
N PHE A 213 8.86 -3.70 -15.92
CA PHE A 213 9.01 -3.46 -14.49
C PHE A 213 7.72 -3.76 -13.72
N TYR A 214 7.86 -4.45 -12.59
CA TYR A 214 6.78 -4.69 -11.64
C TYR A 214 7.30 -4.71 -10.20
N CYS A 215 6.38 -4.50 -9.26
CA CYS A 215 6.60 -4.52 -7.82
C CYS A 215 5.54 -5.42 -7.16
N VAL A 216 5.95 -6.29 -6.24
CA VAL A 216 5.08 -7.17 -5.45
C VAL A 216 5.19 -6.77 -3.99
N THR A 217 4.04 -6.55 -3.34
CA THR A 217 3.99 -6.05 -1.97
C THR A 217 3.03 -6.85 -1.10
N SER A 218 3.43 -7.14 0.14
CA SER A 218 2.52 -7.70 1.14
C SER A 218 1.81 -6.62 1.92
N LYS A 219 0.69 -6.98 2.55
CA LYS A 219 0.24 -6.30 3.77
C LYS A 219 1.29 -6.45 4.89
N VAL A 220 1.10 -5.73 5.98
CA VAL A 220 1.96 -5.82 7.16
C VAL A 220 1.86 -7.22 7.74
N ILE A 221 3.02 -7.84 7.93
CA ILE A 221 3.17 -9.09 8.65
C ILE A 221 3.62 -8.72 10.07
N HIS A 222 2.69 -8.76 11.01
CA HIS A 222 2.97 -8.43 12.41
C HIS A 222 4.17 -9.21 12.96
N GLY A 223 4.92 -8.57 13.84
CA GLY A 223 6.01 -9.20 14.59
C GLY A 223 5.50 -10.31 15.51
N VAL A 224 6.44 -10.99 16.17
CA VAL A 224 6.12 -12.00 17.18
C VAL A 224 5.36 -11.37 18.34
N ILE A 225 5.69 -10.12 18.67
CA ILE A 225 4.97 -9.30 19.64
C ILE A 225 4.19 -8.24 18.88
N PRO A 226 2.85 -8.13 19.06
CA PRO A 226 2.07 -7.05 18.49
C PRO A 226 2.59 -5.67 18.93
N VAL A 227 2.38 -4.65 18.08
CA VAL A 227 2.86 -3.29 18.37
C VAL A 227 2.21 -2.71 19.62
N GLU A 228 0.96 -3.06 19.89
CA GLU A 228 0.21 -2.58 21.05
C GLU A 228 0.83 -3.08 22.36
N ASP A 229 1.32 -4.32 22.39
CA ASP A 229 2.02 -4.88 23.55
C ASP A 229 3.39 -4.22 23.74
N MET A 230 4.06 -3.82 22.65
CA MET A 230 5.31 -3.05 22.70
C MET A 230 5.06 -1.65 23.26
N GLU A 231 4.02 -0.98 22.80
CA GLU A 231 3.63 0.36 23.26
C GLU A 231 3.18 0.35 24.72
N GLU A 232 2.42 -0.66 25.15
CA GLU A 232 2.03 -0.83 26.54
C GLU A 232 3.27 -1.01 27.44
N LEU A 233 4.25 -1.83 27.03
CA LEU A 233 5.52 -1.96 27.75
C LEU A 233 6.28 -0.63 27.82
N VAL A 234 6.37 0.11 26.71
CA VAL A 234 7.03 1.42 26.66
C VAL A 234 6.35 2.39 27.62
N GLN A 235 5.02 2.44 27.60
CA GLN A 235 4.23 3.32 28.44
C GLN A 235 4.37 2.96 29.92
N ASP A 236 4.26 1.68 30.27
CA ASP A 236 4.46 1.19 31.64
C ASP A 236 5.84 1.60 32.19
N LYS A 237 6.91 1.43 31.39
CA LYS A 237 8.27 1.78 31.83
C LYS A 237 8.51 3.28 31.94
N ARG A 238 7.81 4.09 31.14
CA ARG A 238 7.82 5.55 31.28
C ARG A 238 7.08 6.04 32.52
N CYS A 239 6.04 5.32 32.94
CA CYS A 239 5.26 5.63 34.14
C CYS A 239 5.93 5.14 35.43
N HIS A 240 6.65 4.01 35.39
CA HIS A 240 7.23 3.37 36.57
C HIS A 240 8.77 3.33 36.50
N VAL A 241 9.40 4.50 36.58
CA VAL A 241 10.86 4.65 36.45
C VAL A 241 11.58 4.30 37.76
N PRO A 242 12.56 3.39 37.76
CA PRO A 242 13.40 3.13 38.93
C PRO A 242 14.17 4.37 39.39
N GLN A 243 14.48 4.46 40.68
CA GLN A 243 15.19 5.60 41.25
C GLN A 243 16.56 5.79 40.57
N GLY A 244 16.81 7.01 40.08
CA GLY A 244 18.06 7.39 39.41
C GLY A 244 18.14 7.02 37.92
N TRP A 245 17.07 6.48 37.33
CA TRP A 245 17.01 6.21 35.88
C TRP A 245 16.22 7.29 35.15
N SER A 246 16.52 7.49 33.87
CA SER A 246 15.62 8.23 32.98
C SER A 246 14.52 7.29 32.46
N ARG A 247 13.43 7.89 31.95
CA ARG A 247 12.32 7.16 31.32
C ARG A 247 12.80 6.31 30.15
N GLU A 248 13.64 6.90 29.30
CA GLU A 248 14.19 6.26 28.11
C GLU A 248 15.12 5.10 28.50
N ARG A 249 15.93 5.29 29.56
CA ARG A 249 16.81 4.24 30.08
C ARG A 249 16.01 3.06 30.64
N ALA A 250 14.90 3.33 31.34
CA ALA A 250 14.01 2.26 31.83
C ALA A 250 13.43 1.42 30.69
N VAL A 251 12.98 2.06 29.61
CA VAL A 251 12.52 1.38 28.38
C VAL A 251 13.63 0.53 27.77
N VAL A 252 14.83 1.12 27.56
CA VAL A 252 15.98 0.39 27.00
C VAL A 252 16.32 -0.84 27.85
N ARG A 253 16.33 -0.71 29.18
CA ARG A 253 16.66 -1.82 30.10
C ARG A 253 15.61 -2.93 30.09
N ALA A 254 14.34 -2.60 29.90
CA ALA A 254 13.28 -3.59 29.73
C ALA A 254 13.54 -4.45 28.48
N PHE A 255 13.75 -3.83 27.32
CA PHE A 255 14.03 -4.54 26.07
C PHE A 255 15.35 -5.32 26.12
N GLU A 256 16.40 -4.77 26.71
CA GLU A 256 17.65 -5.51 26.94
C GLU A 256 17.45 -6.73 27.83
N THR A 257 16.55 -6.67 28.81
CA THR A 257 16.24 -7.81 29.68
C THR A 257 15.50 -8.90 28.90
N LEU A 258 14.52 -8.54 28.07
CA LEU A 258 13.85 -9.48 27.15
C LEU A 258 14.84 -10.14 26.19
N LEU A 259 15.71 -9.35 25.55
CA LEU A 259 16.78 -9.85 24.69
C LEU A 259 17.71 -10.81 25.44
N THR A 260 18.09 -10.49 26.68
CA THR A 260 18.95 -11.35 27.50
C THR A 260 18.30 -12.69 27.81
N VAL A 261 16.99 -12.69 28.08
CA VAL A 261 16.23 -13.92 28.30
C VAL A 261 16.22 -14.80 27.06
N ILE A 262 15.90 -14.21 25.89
CA ILE A 262 15.90 -14.92 24.62
C ILE A 262 17.31 -15.43 24.28
N GLU A 263 18.34 -14.62 24.50
CA GLU A 263 19.73 -14.98 24.21
C GLU A 263 20.24 -16.13 25.08
N ASN A 264 19.94 -16.07 26.38
CA ASN A 264 20.27 -17.16 27.31
C ASN A 264 19.62 -18.47 26.87
N LYS A 265 18.38 -18.42 26.37
CA LYS A 265 17.68 -19.60 25.87
C LYS A 265 18.29 -20.12 24.57
N LEU A 266 18.51 -19.25 23.59
CA LEU A 266 18.91 -19.64 22.23
C LEU A 266 20.41 -19.98 22.11
N TRP A 267 21.30 -19.18 22.69
CA TRP A 267 22.76 -19.34 22.53
C TRP A 267 23.42 -20.08 23.69
N LYS A 268 22.87 -19.98 24.92
CA LYS A 268 23.44 -20.66 26.09
C LYS A 268 22.71 -21.95 26.45
N GLY A 269 21.67 -22.33 25.69
CA GLY A 269 20.87 -23.52 25.96
C GLY A 269 20.21 -23.53 27.34
N ASN A 270 20.01 -22.35 27.95
CA ASN A 270 19.55 -22.27 29.33
C ASN A 270 18.05 -22.62 29.42
N ASN A 271 17.78 -23.80 29.97
CA ASN A 271 16.42 -24.31 30.20
C ASN A 271 15.92 -24.08 31.63
N ARG A 272 16.66 -23.34 32.46
CA ARG A 272 16.26 -23.07 33.84
C ARG A 272 15.03 -22.16 33.87
N MET A 273 14.17 -22.42 34.85
CA MET A 273 13.01 -21.57 35.14
C MET A 273 13.46 -20.15 35.52
N LEU A 274 12.78 -19.14 35.00
CA LEU A 274 13.04 -17.74 35.34
C LEU A 274 12.18 -17.34 36.54
N LYS A 275 12.83 -16.92 37.63
CA LYS A 275 12.13 -16.39 38.80
C LYS A 275 11.72 -14.95 38.53
N VAL A 276 10.41 -14.71 38.34
CA VAL A 276 9.92 -13.35 38.07
C VAL A 276 10.00 -12.46 39.31
N THR A 277 10.04 -13.04 40.52
CA THR A 277 10.14 -12.33 41.80
C THR A 277 11.54 -11.81 42.13
N CYS A 278 12.57 -12.13 41.33
CA CYS A 278 13.92 -11.65 41.61
C CYS A 278 14.04 -10.14 41.39
N SER A 279 14.86 -9.47 42.20
CA SER A 279 14.99 -8.01 42.21
C SER A 279 15.35 -7.42 40.84
N SER A 280 16.30 -8.02 40.11
CA SER A 280 16.67 -7.53 38.78
C SER A 280 15.54 -7.65 37.76
N PHE A 281 14.73 -8.71 37.83
CA PHE A 281 13.58 -8.86 36.92
C PHE A 281 12.50 -7.83 37.26
N GLN A 282 12.20 -7.66 38.55
CA GLN A 282 11.21 -6.68 39.01
C GLN A 282 11.62 -5.23 38.69
N ILE A 283 12.89 -4.88 38.87
CA ILE A 283 13.39 -3.53 38.55
C ILE A 283 13.34 -3.25 37.04
N ASN A 284 13.73 -4.22 36.21
CA ASN A 284 13.86 -3.99 34.77
C ASN A 284 12.55 -4.17 34.00
N LEU A 285 11.71 -5.14 34.40
CA LEU A 285 10.49 -5.53 33.72
C LEU A 285 9.24 -5.37 34.59
N GLY A 286 9.33 -5.70 35.87
CA GLY A 286 8.14 -5.91 36.71
C GLY A 286 7.38 -7.18 36.30
N TRP A 287 6.27 -7.47 36.99
CA TRP A 287 5.40 -8.60 36.66
C TRP A 287 3.93 -8.17 36.61
N ASN A 288 3.50 -7.70 35.44
CA ASN A 288 2.13 -7.25 35.16
C ASN A 288 1.53 -8.04 33.98
N LEU A 289 0.28 -7.75 33.63
CA LEU A 289 -0.45 -8.47 32.57
C LEU A 289 0.22 -8.35 31.19
N SER A 290 0.72 -7.17 30.83
CA SER A 290 1.45 -6.95 29.57
C SER A 290 2.70 -7.83 29.47
N ILE A 291 3.53 -7.85 30.53
CA ILE A 291 4.73 -8.70 30.57
C ILE A 291 4.36 -10.19 30.50
N ARG A 292 3.33 -10.63 31.24
CA ARG A 292 2.80 -12.02 31.15
C ARG A 292 2.39 -12.37 29.72
N HIS A 293 1.72 -11.45 29.05
CA HIS A 293 1.27 -11.63 27.67
C HIS A 293 2.45 -11.72 26.69
N ILE A 294 3.43 -10.83 26.79
CA ILE A 294 4.67 -10.88 25.98
C ILE A 294 5.38 -12.22 26.14
N PHE A 295 5.57 -12.71 27.38
CA PHE A 295 6.20 -14.00 27.62
C PHE A 295 5.38 -15.18 27.07
N THR A 296 4.06 -15.11 27.16
CA THR A 296 3.15 -16.09 26.56
C THR A 296 3.32 -16.13 25.03
N LEU A 297 3.36 -14.97 24.38
CA LEU A 297 3.58 -14.86 22.93
C LEU A 297 4.91 -15.47 22.51
N LEU A 298 5.97 -15.27 23.32
CA LEU A 298 7.28 -15.91 23.15
C LEU A 298 7.29 -17.42 23.42
N GLY A 299 6.19 -17.98 23.93
CA GLY A 299 6.03 -19.42 24.22
C GLY A 299 6.48 -19.84 25.62
N PHE A 300 6.76 -18.89 26.52
CA PHE A 300 7.02 -19.21 27.92
C PHE A 300 5.71 -19.56 28.61
N VAL A 301 5.77 -20.53 29.53
CA VAL A 301 4.62 -20.99 30.30
C VAL A 301 4.82 -20.60 31.76
N GLU A 302 3.86 -19.89 32.34
CA GLU A 302 3.85 -19.59 33.76
C GLU A 302 3.57 -20.86 34.58
N ALA A 303 4.36 -21.07 35.62
CA ALA A 303 4.18 -22.15 36.60
C ALA A 303 4.38 -21.60 38.01
N ALA A 304 3.94 -22.35 39.01
CA ALA A 304 4.19 -22.03 40.41
C ALA A 304 5.16 -23.07 41.01
N VAL A 305 6.28 -22.59 41.55
CA VAL A 305 7.24 -23.43 42.29
C VAL A 305 7.37 -22.84 43.68
N GLU A 306 7.05 -23.63 44.70
CA GLU A 306 7.06 -23.18 46.11
C GLU A 306 6.18 -21.93 46.34
N GLY A 307 5.05 -21.84 45.63
CA GLY A 307 4.12 -20.70 45.72
C GLY A 307 4.62 -19.41 45.04
N SER A 308 5.81 -19.41 44.44
CA SER A 308 6.31 -18.27 43.66
C SER A 308 6.07 -18.49 42.16
N PRO A 309 5.60 -17.47 41.42
CA PRO A 309 5.48 -17.56 39.98
C PRO A 309 6.86 -17.66 39.33
N VAL A 310 6.98 -18.57 38.36
CA VAL A 310 8.17 -18.77 37.55
C VAL A 310 7.78 -18.95 36.09
N LEU A 311 8.67 -18.59 35.17
CA LEU A 311 8.47 -18.83 33.74
C LEU A 311 9.30 -20.02 33.28
N MET A 312 8.63 -21.04 32.74
CA MET A 312 9.26 -22.16 32.07
C MET A 312 9.56 -21.76 30.61
N PRO A 313 10.82 -21.88 30.15
CA PRO A 313 11.16 -21.57 28.76
C PRO A 313 10.54 -22.59 27.79
N PRO A 314 10.18 -22.18 26.56
CA PRO A 314 9.65 -23.10 25.56
C PRO A 314 10.67 -24.18 25.19
N GLY A 315 10.21 -25.37 24.81
CA GLY A 315 11.06 -26.40 24.20
C GLY A 315 11.62 -25.89 22.87
N THR A 316 12.93 -26.06 22.63
CA THR A 316 13.62 -25.59 21.41
C THR A 316 14.44 -26.71 20.75
N ASP A 317 14.08 -27.97 21.00
CA ASP A 317 14.73 -29.12 20.40
C ASP A 317 14.41 -29.18 18.90
N GLN A 318 15.46 -29.07 18.07
CA GLN A 318 15.35 -29.09 16.61
C GLN A 318 14.83 -30.43 16.05
N ARG A 319 14.88 -31.51 16.84
CA ARG A 319 14.34 -32.82 16.43
C ARG A 319 12.81 -32.81 16.40
N THR A 320 12.18 -32.01 17.25
CA THR A 320 10.71 -31.89 17.32
C THR A 320 10.20 -30.74 16.44
N LEU A 321 9.00 -30.87 15.87
CA LEU A 321 8.38 -29.79 15.09
C LEU A 321 8.15 -28.55 15.95
N ALA A 322 7.53 -28.73 17.12
CA ALA A 322 7.26 -27.65 18.07
C ALA A 322 8.56 -26.94 18.53
N GLY A 323 9.64 -27.70 18.77
CA GLY A 323 10.93 -27.12 19.14
C GLY A 323 11.57 -26.29 18.03
N ARG A 324 11.45 -26.72 16.76
CA ARG A 324 11.88 -25.91 15.60
C ARG A 324 11.07 -24.62 15.48
N GLU A 325 9.75 -24.69 15.64
CA GLU A 325 8.87 -23.53 15.56
C GLU A 325 9.13 -22.53 16.68
N ASN A 326 9.23 -22.99 17.93
CA ASN A 326 9.57 -22.15 19.07
C ASN A 326 10.95 -21.51 18.91
N ARG A 327 11.95 -22.27 18.46
CA ARG A 327 13.29 -21.75 18.20
C ARG A 327 13.24 -20.64 17.14
N ARG A 328 12.52 -20.85 16.05
CA ARG A 328 12.35 -19.87 14.98
C ARG A 328 11.59 -18.63 15.46
N LYS A 329 10.54 -18.81 16.27
CA LYS A 329 9.78 -17.72 16.88
C LYS A 329 10.68 -16.85 17.77
N LEU A 330 11.46 -17.47 18.65
CA LEU A 330 12.40 -16.75 19.52
C LEU A 330 13.50 -16.02 18.72
N LEU A 331 14.02 -16.64 17.65
CA LEU A 331 15.01 -15.99 16.77
C LEU A 331 14.43 -14.76 16.09
N ARG A 332 13.20 -14.86 15.59
CA ARG A 332 12.49 -13.74 14.98
C ARG A 332 12.25 -12.61 15.99
N ALA A 333 11.76 -12.93 17.18
CA ALA A 333 11.57 -11.94 18.26
C ALA A 333 12.88 -11.27 18.67
N TRP A 334 13.99 -12.02 18.71
CA TRP A 334 15.32 -11.47 18.99
C TRP A 334 15.73 -10.44 17.94
N VAL A 335 15.50 -10.72 16.65
CA VAL A 335 15.77 -9.78 15.56
C VAL A 335 14.88 -8.54 15.70
N GLU A 336 13.57 -8.72 15.89
CA GLU A 336 12.59 -7.62 16.00
C GLU A 336 12.88 -6.70 17.18
N PHE A 337 13.10 -7.24 18.38
CA PHE A 337 13.48 -6.44 19.55
C PHE A 337 14.81 -5.71 19.35
N SER A 338 15.81 -6.36 18.73
CA SER A 338 17.09 -5.71 18.44
C SER A 338 16.93 -4.57 17.45
N ALA A 339 16.17 -4.78 16.37
CA ALA A 339 15.86 -3.79 15.35
C ALA A 339 15.08 -2.59 15.95
N TRP A 340 14.00 -2.87 16.68
CA TRP A 340 13.22 -1.84 17.36
C TRP A 340 14.09 -1.02 18.32
N LEU A 341 14.92 -1.69 19.13
CA LEU A 341 15.79 -1.02 20.11
C LEU A 341 16.88 -0.16 19.44
N LEU A 342 17.42 -0.58 18.29
CA LEU A 342 18.34 0.25 17.51
C LEU A 342 17.69 1.53 17.01
N ASN A 343 16.49 1.42 16.43
CA ASN A 343 15.72 2.57 15.99
C ASN A 343 15.39 3.52 17.16
N PHE A 344 14.92 2.96 18.28
CA PHE A 344 14.62 3.74 19.48
C PHE A 344 15.85 4.49 20.00
N ARG A 345 17.01 3.84 20.07
CA ARG A 345 18.29 4.45 20.49
C ARG A 345 18.76 5.56 19.57
N HIS A 346 18.57 5.41 18.26
CA HIS A 346 18.91 6.44 17.30
C HIS A 346 18.14 7.74 17.56
N LEU A 347 16.87 7.64 18.00
CA LEU A 347 16.03 8.80 18.31
C LEU A 347 16.39 9.51 19.62
N ILE A 348 16.80 8.77 20.65
CA ILE A 348 17.08 9.33 21.99
C ILE A 348 18.55 9.70 22.21
N GLY A 349 19.48 9.13 21.43
CA GLY A 349 20.92 9.22 21.64
C GLY A 349 21.41 8.36 22.82
N GLY A 350 22.16 7.28 22.56
CA GLY A 350 22.80 6.48 23.62
C GLY A 350 23.41 5.16 23.15
N ASN A 351 24.56 4.79 23.71
CA ASN A 351 25.31 3.57 23.40
C ASN A 351 25.58 2.76 24.69
N GLU A 352 24.74 1.78 25.01
CA GLU A 352 24.92 0.99 26.25
C GLU A 352 25.17 -0.51 26.04
N ARG A 353 24.69 -1.12 24.95
CA ARG A 353 24.92 -2.54 24.63
C ARG A 353 25.09 -2.76 23.13
N LYS A 354 26.13 -3.51 22.75
CA LYS A 354 26.31 -3.98 21.38
C LYS A 354 25.15 -4.91 20.99
N LEU A 355 24.43 -4.53 19.95
CA LEU A 355 23.43 -5.37 19.30
C LEU A 355 24.09 -6.00 18.07
N TYR A 356 23.62 -7.19 17.68
CA TYR A 356 24.15 -7.95 16.54
C TYR A 356 23.24 -7.88 15.31
N VAL A 357 22.43 -6.83 15.27
CA VAL A 357 21.53 -6.48 14.19
C VAL A 357 21.94 -5.11 13.68
N GLU A 358 21.86 -4.89 12.38
CA GLU A 358 22.08 -3.61 11.71
C GLU A 358 20.81 -3.23 10.94
N LEU A 359 20.46 -1.95 10.99
CA LEU A 359 19.35 -1.37 10.24
C LEU A 359 19.89 -0.55 9.08
N ASN A 360 19.56 -0.96 7.86
CA ASN A 360 19.84 -0.19 6.66
C ASN A 360 18.52 0.36 6.13
N SER A 361 18.43 1.67 5.95
CA SER A 361 17.23 2.28 5.36
C SER A 361 16.97 1.66 3.99
N ALA A 362 15.76 1.12 3.79
CA ALA A 362 15.36 0.55 2.51
C ALA A 362 14.83 1.61 1.53
N LYS A 363 14.54 2.82 2.04
CA LYS A 363 13.89 3.91 1.33
C LYS A 363 14.55 4.20 0.00
N GLU A 364 15.82 4.55 0.02
CA GLU A 364 16.57 4.90 -1.19
C GLU A 364 16.56 3.75 -2.21
N MET A 365 16.76 2.50 -1.74
CA MET A 365 16.82 1.34 -2.62
C MET A 365 15.55 1.14 -3.45
N TYR A 366 14.38 1.12 -2.81
CA TYR A 366 13.14 0.89 -3.57
C TYR A 366 12.67 2.15 -4.28
N LEU A 367 12.90 3.36 -3.75
CA LEU A 367 12.56 4.61 -4.43
C LEU A 367 13.32 4.73 -5.76
N THR A 368 14.63 4.49 -5.75
CA THR A 368 15.44 4.43 -6.97
C THR A 368 14.94 3.34 -7.91
N ALA A 369 14.58 2.16 -7.38
CA ALA A 369 14.12 1.06 -8.21
C ALA A 369 12.80 1.36 -8.94
N ILE A 370 11.82 1.96 -8.25
CA ILE A 370 10.52 2.31 -8.85
C ILE A 370 10.55 3.62 -9.63
N GLY A 371 11.68 4.36 -9.60
CA GLY A 371 11.85 5.63 -10.29
C GLY A 371 11.22 6.84 -9.57
N ALA A 372 11.05 6.76 -8.25
CA ALA A 372 10.55 7.84 -7.39
C ALA A 372 11.72 8.57 -6.71
N TYR A 373 12.52 9.31 -7.49
CA TYR A 373 13.76 9.91 -7.01
C TYR A 373 13.53 11.00 -5.93
N PRO A 374 14.27 10.99 -4.80
CA PRO A 374 14.16 12.00 -3.74
C PRO A 374 14.41 13.43 -4.22
N ASP A 375 15.25 13.61 -5.23
CA ASP A 375 15.59 14.92 -5.78
C ASP A 375 14.42 15.59 -6.52
N GLN A 376 13.35 14.84 -6.83
CA GLN A 376 12.11 15.40 -7.34
C GLN A 376 11.30 16.15 -6.25
N ASP A 377 11.56 15.89 -4.96
CA ASP A 377 10.79 16.45 -3.84
C ASP A 377 11.39 17.80 -3.31
N ALA A 378 12.65 18.12 -3.64
CA ALA A 378 13.39 19.21 -3.00
C ALA A 378 12.91 20.64 -3.35
N LEU A 379 12.08 20.80 -4.39
CA LEU A 379 11.62 22.12 -4.88
C LEU A 379 10.26 22.57 -4.31
N LEU A 380 9.64 21.79 -3.42
CA LEU A 380 8.21 21.90 -3.13
C LEU A 380 7.83 22.56 -1.81
N ASN A 381 8.73 22.78 -0.85
CA ASN A 381 8.33 23.29 0.47
C ASN A 381 7.57 24.64 0.40
N ASP A 382 7.95 25.54 -0.50
CA ASP A 382 7.26 26.83 -0.64
C ASP A 382 5.93 26.75 -1.43
N LYS A 383 5.71 25.70 -2.23
CA LYS A 383 4.54 25.56 -3.11
C LYS A 383 3.51 24.53 -2.62
N ILE A 384 3.87 23.67 -1.66
CA ILE A 384 2.94 22.68 -1.09
C ILE A 384 1.67 23.35 -0.56
N GLY A 385 1.78 24.53 0.07
CA GLY A 385 0.60 25.26 0.56
C GLY A 385 -0.41 25.63 -0.54
N VAL A 386 0.09 26.01 -1.72
CA VAL A 386 -0.74 26.37 -2.88
C VAL A 386 -1.40 25.14 -3.49
N VAL A 387 -0.71 24.00 -3.50
CA VAL A 387 -1.13 22.78 -4.19
C VAL A 387 -1.98 21.86 -3.31
N ARG A 388 -1.86 21.95 -1.98
CA ARG A 388 -2.61 21.11 -1.03
C ARG A 388 -4.14 21.13 -1.24
N PRO A 389 -4.81 22.27 -1.52
CA PRO A 389 -6.24 22.29 -1.83
C PRO A 389 -6.62 21.47 -3.08
N LEU A 390 -5.66 21.16 -3.96
CA LEU A 390 -5.85 20.38 -5.18
C LEU A 390 -5.61 18.88 -4.99
N GLU A 391 -5.47 18.38 -3.76
CA GLU A 391 -5.14 16.97 -3.50
C GLU A 391 -6.07 15.99 -4.23
N ALA A 392 -7.40 16.23 -4.20
CA ALA A 392 -8.36 15.38 -4.89
C ALA A 392 -8.12 15.36 -6.42
N ALA A 393 -7.87 16.52 -7.04
CA ALA A 393 -7.61 16.62 -8.48
C ALA A 393 -6.28 15.92 -8.87
N LEU A 394 -5.26 16.05 -8.04
CA LEU A 394 -3.97 15.38 -8.24
C LEU A 394 -4.09 13.86 -8.11
N ARG A 395 -4.83 13.38 -7.10
CA ARG A 395 -5.07 11.94 -6.90
C ARG A 395 -5.79 11.32 -8.09
N VAL A 396 -6.74 12.04 -8.70
CA VAL A 396 -7.40 11.60 -9.95
C VAL A 396 -6.39 11.44 -11.11
N LEU A 397 -5.35 12.27 -11.18
CA LEU A 397 -4.27 12.12 -12.16
C LEU A 397 -3.22 11.09 -11.77
N GLY A 398 -3.28 10.49 -10.57
CA GLY A 398 -2.27 9.58 -10.07
C GLY A 398 -1.03 10.29 -9.51
N LEU A 399 -1.22 11.49 -8.96
CA LEU A 399 -0.23 12.35 -8.30
C LEU A 399 -0.57 12.61 -6.83
N SER A 400 0.38 13.14 -6.08
CA SER A 400 0.20 13.66 -4.73
C SER A 400 0.71 15.11 -4.62
N PRO A 401 0.27 15.89 -3.61
CA PRO A 401 0.74 17.27 -3.44
C PRO A 401 2.27 17.39 -3.28
N THR A 402 2.89 16.41 -2.65
CA THR A 402 4.34 16.29 -2.42
C THR A 402 5.13 15.97 -3.67
N THR A 403 4.46 15.56 -4.76
CA THR A 403 5.11 15.08 -5.99
C THR A 403 4.69 15.91 -7.21
N PHE A 404 4.09 17.07 -6.95
CA PHE A 404 3.59 17.96 -7.98
C PHE A 404 4.74 18.70 -8.69
N SER A 405 4.81 18.56 -10.01
CA SER A 405 5.52 19.50 -10.87
C SER A 405 4.76 19.69 -12.19
N GLY A 406 5.06 20.75 -12.94
CA GLY A 406 4.43 20.99 -14.24
C GLY A 406 4.65 19.81 -15.20
N ASP A 407 5.88 19.30 -15.27
CA ASP A 407 6.24 18.19 -16.14
C ASP A 407 5.63 16.86 -15.68
N LEU A 408 5.61 16.60 -14.36
CA LEU A 408 4.97 15.42 -13.79
C LEU A 408 3.46 15.43 -14.01
N THR A 409 2.82 16.59 -13.92
CA THR A 409 1.38 16.76 -14.17
C THR A 409 1.02 16.52 -15.63
N VAL A 410 1.83 17.03 -16.56
CA VAL A 410 1.68 16.73 -18.00
C VAL A 410 1.82 15.22 -18.25
N PHE A 411 2.87 14.60 -17.70
CA PHE A 411 3.10 13.16 -17.87
C PHE A 411 1.96 12.33 -17.27
N ALA A 412 1.52 12.64 -16.05
CA ALA A 412 0.42 11.98 -15.36
C ALA A 412 -0.86 12.03 -16.18
N TYR A 413 -1.28 13.22 -16.62
CA TYR A 413 -2.48 13.40 -17.45
C TYR A 413 -2.43 12.56 -18.73
N LEU A 414 -1.33 12.64 -19.49
CA LEU A 414 -1.19 11.89 -20.74
C LEU A 414 -1.13 10.37 -20.51
N ALA A 415 -0.51 9.94 -19.41
CA ALA A 415 -0.48 8.53 -19.02
C ALA A 415 -1.89 8.01 -18.67
N GLN A 416 -2.69 8.79 -17.94
CA GLN A 416 -4.08 8.46 -17.65
C GLN A 416 -4.92 8.40 -18.93
N CYS A 417 -4.84 9.39 -19.82
CA CYS A 417 -5.59 9.37 -21.09
C CYS A 417 -5.24 8.16 -21.97
N ARG A 418 -3.98 7.72 -21.95
CA ARG A 418 -3.53 6.51 -22.66
C ARG A 418 -4.03 5.22 -22.01
N CYS A 419 -3.99 5.15 -20.69
CA CYS A 419 -4.28 3.94 -19.94
C CYS A 419 -5.76 3.75 -19.62
N ASP A 420 -6.52 4.85 -19.56
CA ASP A 420 -7.95 4.88 -19.25
C ASP A 420 -8.68 5.93 -20.11
N PRO A 421 -8.83 5.68 -21.42
CA PRO A 421 -9.55 6.60 -22.28
C PRO A 421 -11.01 6.83 -21.84
N ALA A 422 -11.60 5.91 -21.06
CA ALA A 422 -12.98 6.02 -20.59
C ALA A 422 -13.20 7.25 -19.70
N ARG A 423 -12.20 7.58 -18.87
CA ARG A 423 -12.27 8.63 -17.86
C ARG A 423 -11.60 9.94 -18.28
N ILE A 424 -11.32 10.12 -19.58
CA ILE A 424 -10.73 11.37 -20.09
C ILE A 424 -11.49 12.64 -19.63
N PRO A 425 -12.84 12.70 -19.61
CA PRO A 425 -13.54 13.88 -19.11
C PRO A 425 -13.22 14.21 -17.64
N GLU A 426 -12.97 13.20 -16.83
CA GLU A 426 -12.60 13.35 -15.43
C GLU A 426 -11.16 13.85 -15.29
N TYR A 427 -10.20 13.21 -15.97
CA TYR A 427 -8.80 13.66 -15.98
C TYR A 427 -8.66 15.08 -16.51
N PHE A 428 -9.42 15.42 -17.55
CA PHE A 428 -9.40 16.76 -18.13
C PHE A 428 -10.04 17.80 -17.20
N SER A 429 -11.08 17.44 -16.46
CA SER A 429 -11.64 18.30 -15.40
C SER A 429 -10.61 18.57 -14.30
N SER A 430 -9.89 17.55 -13.84
CA SER A 430 -8.84 17.71 -12.84
C SER A 430 -7.66 18.56 -13.36
N LEU A 431 -7.22 18.35 -14.60
CA LEU A 431 -6.20 19.18 -15.24
C LEU A 431 -6.64 20.65 -15.30
N LEU A 432 -7.87 20.92 -15.75
CA LEU A 432 -8.41 22.29 -15.81
C LEU A 432 -8.46 22.92 -14.42
N SER A 433 -8.95 22.20 -13.41
CA SER A 433 -9.01 22.68 -12.02
C SER A 433 -7.62 23.05 -11.49
N ILE A 434 -6.61 22.21 -11.75
CA ILE A 434 -5.22 22.47 -11.36
C ILE A 434 -4.70 23.74 -12.08
N VAL A 435 -4.89 23.84 -13.40
CA VAL A 435 -4.41 25.00 -14.18
C VAL A 435 -5.06 26.29 -13.72
N THR A 436 -6.39 26.31 -13.56
CA THR A 436 -7.14 27.50 -13.09
C THR A 436 -6.66 27.95 -11.72
N HIS A 437 -6.55 27.03 -10.76
CA HIS A 437 -6.09 27.36 -9.40
C HIS A 437 -4.66 27.92 -9.40
N LEU A 438 -3.75 27.34 -10.19
CA LEU A 438 -2.37 27.84 -10.29
C LEU A 438 -2.27 29.19 -11.00
N GLN A 439 -3.17 29.47 -11.95
CA GLN A 439 -3.25 30.77 -12.63
C GLN A 439 -3.70 31.88 -11.66
N GLU A 440 -4.70 31.59 -10.82
CA GLU A 440 -5.17 32.52 -9.77
C GLU A 440 -4.06 32.88 -8.77
N HIS A 441 -3.13 31.95 -8.53
CA HIS A 441 -1.98 32.15 -7.64
C HIS A 441 -0.70 32.61 -8.38
N GLY A 442 -0.78 32.96 -9.67
CA GLY A 442 0.34 33.50 -10.45
C GLY A 442 1.50 32.52 -10.68
N ASN A 443 1.28 31.21 -10.53
CA ASN A 443 2.31 30.18 -10.47
C ASN A 443 2.12 29.06 -11.49
N CYS A 444 1.28 29.24 -12.52
CA CYS A 444 0.97 28.20 -13.49
C CYS A 444 2.10 27.97 -14.50
N PRO A 445 2.74 26.77 -14.53
CA PRO A 445 3.74 26.42 -15.53
C PRO A 445 3.22 26.56 -16.97
N SER A 446 4.00 27.16 -17.86
CA SER A 446 3.62 27.37 -19.27
C SER A 446 3.22 26.08 -19.98
N ARG A 447 3.97 25.00 -19.74
CA ARG A 447 3.73 23.68 -20.33
C ARG A 447 2.33 23.13 -20.03
N LEU A 448 1.75 23.45 -18.86
CA LEU A 448 0.38 23.05 -18.52
C LEU A 448 -0.66 23.89 -19.27
N GLN A 449 -0.39 25.17 -19.50
CA GLN A 449 -1.26 26.05 -20.29
C GLN A 449 -1.25 25.64 -21.78
N ASP A 450 -0.07 25.27 -22.28
CA ASP A 450 0.09 24.75 -23.65
C ASP A 450 -0.67 23.44 -23.81
N LEU A 451 -0.52 22.50 -22.86
CA LEU A 451 -1.26 21.24 -22.84
C LEU A 451 -2.78 21.47 -22.83
N LEU A 452 -3.27 22.37 -21.98
CA LEU A 452 -4.69 22.71 -21.90
C LEU A 452 -5.21 23.22 -23.26
N THR A 453 -4.44 24.10 -23.92
CA THR A 453 -4.78 24.63 -25.25
C THR A 453 -4.85 23.51 -26.29
N VAL A 454 -3.88 22.60 -26.28
CA VAL A 454 -3.85 21.44 -27.18
C VAL A 454 -5.07 20.53 -26.95
N GLU A 455 -5.41 20.19 -25.71
CA GLU A 455 -6.56 19.32 -25.42
C GLU A 455 -7.90 19.98 -25.77
N LEU A 456 -8.04 21.29 -25.54
CA LEU A 456 -9.21 22.04 -26.01
C LEU A 456 -9.34 21.99 -27.54
N SER A 457 -8.23 22.10 -28.27
CA SER A 457 -8.22 22.00 -29.73
C SER A 457 -8.60 20.60 -30.23
N ARG A 458 -8.35 19.55 -29.44
CA ARG A 458 -8.81 18.17 -29.68
C ARG A 458 -10.29 17.96 -29.37
N GLY A 459 -10.97 18.98 -28.85
CA GLY A 459 -12.36 18.91 -28.45
C GLY A 459 -12.59 18.11 -27.17
N ARG A 460 -11.60 18.03 -26.27
CA ARG A 460 -11.82 17.50 -24.92
C ARG A 460 -12.84 18.35 -24.17
N PHE A 461 -13.59 17.71 -23.30
CA PHE A 461 -14.64 18.33 -22.50
C PHE A 461 -14.58 17.83 -21.06
N THR A 462 -15.02 18.68 -20.13
CA THR A 462 -15.04 18.43 -18.68
C THR A 462 -16.35 17.80 -18.23
N LEU A 463 -16.41 17.36 -16.97
CA LEU A 463 -17.66 16.92 -16.34
C LEU A 463 -18.69 18.06 -16.27
N GLU A 464 -18.24 19.30 -16.08
CA GLU A 464 -19.10 20.48 -16.12
C GLU A 464 -19.64 20.75 -17.54
N ASP A 465 -18.86 20.45 -18.59
CA ASP A 465 -19.37 20.51 -19.96
C ASP A 465 -20.48 19.49 -20.23
N ILE A 466 -20.41 18.29 -19.65
CA ILE A 466 -21.48 17.28 -19.73
C ILE A 466 -22.74 17.82 -19.07
N ARG A 467 -22.61 18.41 -17.88
CA ARG A 467 -23.74 19.04 -17.17
C ARG A 467 -24.33 20.21 -17.96
N ARG A 468 -23.50 21.10 -18.50
CA ARG A 468 -23.96 22.21 -19.35
C ARG A 468 -24.61 21.72 -20.64
N ALA A 469 -24.10 20.64 -21.23
CA ALA A 469 -24.68 20.02 -22.41
C ALA A 469 -26.07 19.42 -22.12
N SER A 470 -26.26 18.76 -20.97
CA SER A 470 -27.57 18.24 -20.58
C SER A 470 -28.59 19.37 -20.37
N LEU A 471 -28.20 20.43 -19.66
CA LEU A 471 -29.05 21.63 -19.50
C LEU A 471 -29.41 22.27 -20.84
N ALA A 472 -28.46 22.37 -21.78
CA ALA A 472 -28.69 22.96 -23.10
C ALA A 472 -29.73 22.18 -23.93
N LEU A 473 -29.82 20.86 -23.74
CA LEU A 473 -30.85 20.04 -24.39
C LEU A 473 -32.20 20.06 -23.65
N GLY A 474 -32.27 20.72 -22.49
CA GLY A 474 -33.48 20.90 -21.69
C GLY A 474 -33.65 19.90 -20.54
N PHE A 475 -32.64 19.09 -20.22
CA PHE A 475 -32.63 18.26 -19.01
C PHE A 475 -32.37 19.12 -17.75
N GLY A 476 -32.69 18.60 -16.57
CA GLY A 476 -32.55 19.26 -15.26
C GLY A 476 -33.88 19.75 -14.68
N VAL A 477 -33.94 19.84 -13.36
CA VAL A 477 -35.12 20.33 -12.61
C VAL A 477 -35.41 21.78 -13.01
N GLY A 478 -36.66 22.06 -13.40
CA GLY A 478 -37.11 23.37 -13.85
C GLY A 478 -36.75 23.72 -15.30
N ASN A 479 -36.13 22.80 -16.06
CA ASN A 479 -35.93 22.97 -17.50
C ASN A 479 -37.09 22.35 -18.31
N ILE A 480 -37.00 22.43 -19.64
CA ILE A 480 -38.07 22.05 -20.57
C ILE A 480 -38.53 20.60 -20.42
N LEU A 481 -37.62 19.68 -20.09
CA LEU A 481 -37.94 18.28 -19.90
C LEU A 481 -38.26 17.94 -18.44
N ASP A 482 -37.87 18.80 -17.49
CA ASP A 482 -38.02 18.63 -16.04
C ASP A 482 -37.58 17.25 -15.50
N ILE A 483 -36.53 16.69 -16.12
CA ILE A 483 -35.96 15.38 -15.76
C ILE A 483 -34.44 15.56 -15.64
N GLU A 484 -33.88 15.17 -14.50
CA GLU A 484 -32.43 15.20 -14.27
C GLU A 484 -31.70 14.22 -15.20
N TYR A 485 -30.56 14.65 -15.75
CA TYR A 485 -29.82 13.83 -16.70
C TYR A 485 -28.98 12.76 -16.00
N ASP A 486 -29.32 11.50 -16.24
CA ASP A 486 -28.52 10.34 -15.83
C ASP A 486 -28.23 9.46 -17.06
N ALA A 487 -26.95 9.28 -17.37
CA ALA A 487 -26.49 8.53 -18.53
C ALA A 487 -26.85 7.04 -18.50
N ASN A 488 -27.24 6.48 -17.35
CA ASN A 488 -27.67 5.09 -17.21
C ASN A 488 -29.20 4.94 -17.25
N LEU A 489 -29.94 5.95 -16.77
CA LEU A 489 -31.41 5.89 -16.69
C LEU A 489 -32.11 6.44 -17.93
N ILE A 490 -31.51 7.42 -18.59
CA ILE A 490 -32.11 8.07 -19.76
C ILE A 490 -31.86 7.25 -21.02
N SER A 491 -32.91 7.03 -21.82
CA SER A 491 -32.78 6.34 -23.11
C SER A 491 -32.15 7.23 -24.18
N GLU A 492 -31.46 6.62 -25.13
CA GLU A 492 -30.84 7.37 -26.23
C GLU A 492 -31.89 8.06 -27.10
N GLU A 493 -33.08 7.45 -27.26
CA GLU A 493 -34.20 8.03 -28.00
C GLU A 493 -34.69 9.33 -27.35
N LEU A 494 -34.65 9.42 -26.02
CA LEU A 494 -35.02 10.64 -25.32
C LEU A 494 -33.99 11.75 -25.54
N VAL A 495 -32.69 11.42 -25.52
CA VAL A 495 -31.62 12.39 -25.85
C VAL A 495 -31.76 12.90 -27.28
N GLU A 496 -32.03 12.01 -28.23
CA GLU A 496 -32.28 12.37 -29.63
C GLU A 496 -33.52 13.29 -29.77
N LYS A 497 -34.64 12.94 -29.13
CA LYS A 497 -35.86 13.76 -29.14
C LYS A 497 -35.64 15.12 -28.50
N ALA A 498 -34.89 15.18 -27.39
CA ALA A 498 -34.53 16.43 -26.72
C ALA A 498 -33.75 17.36 -27.65
N TRP A 499 -32.73 16.83 -28.33
CA TRP A 499 -31.93 17.57 -29.29
C TRP A 499 -32.75 18.05 -30.49
N LYS A 500 -33.51 17.16 -31.17
CA LYS A 500 -34.40 17.54 -32.27
C LYS A 500 -35.42 18.61 -31.85
N GLY A 501 -35.94 18.49 -30.63
CA GLY A 501 -36.82 19.47 -30.00
C GLY A 501 -36.13 20.83 -29.81
N CYS A 502 -34.87 20.85 -29.33
CA CYS A 502 -34.09 22.08 -29.23
C CYS A 502 -33.86 22.74 -30.59
N ILE A 503 -33.44 21.98 -31.61
CA ILE A 503 -33.21 22.51 -32.96
C ILE A 503 -34.49 23.13 -33.53
N LYS A 504 -35.63 22.46 -33.41
CA LYS A 504 -36.93 22.99 -33.86
C LYS A 504 -37.33 24.29 -33.15
N ARG A 505 -37.04 24.41 -31.85
CA ARG A 505 -37.26 25.66 -31.10
C ARG A 505 -36.33 26.77 -31.56
N SER A 506 -35.07 26.43 -31.87
CA SER A 506 -34.09 27.42 -32.35
C SER A 506 -34.50 28.07 -33.67
N TRP A 507 -35.25 27.38 -34.54
CA TRP A 507 -35.76 27.98 -35.78
C TRP A 507 -36.87 29.01 -35.56
N ARG A 508 -37.51 29.01 -34.38
CA ARG A 508 -38.54 29.99 -34.01
C ARG A 508 -37.96 31.21 -33.30
N ASP A 509 -36.69 31.14 -32.91
CA ASP A 509 -35.97 32.22 -32.26
C ASP A 509 -35.22 33.04 -33.32
N PHE A 510 -35.81 34.15 -33.75
CA PHE A 510 -35.26 34.99 -34.82
C PHE A 510 -33.97 35.73 -34.42
N GLU A 511 -33.76 35.98 -33.12
CA GLU A 511 -32.61 36.73 -32.63
C GLU A 511 -31.44 35.80 -32.24
N GLY A 512 -31.74 34.70 -31.56
CA GLY A 512 -30.75 33.77 -30.99
C GLY A 512 -30.66 32.40 -31.67
N GLY A 513 -31.53 32.11 -32.64
CA GLY A 513 -31.73 30.76 -33.18
C GLY A 513 -30.46 30.07 -33.68
N SER A 514 -29.63 30.78 -34.45
CA SER A 514 -28.37 30.22 -34.98
C SER A 514 -27.38 29.83 -33.86
N LYS A 515 -27.27 30.68 -32.82
CA LYS A 515 -26.41 30.41 -31.66
C LYS A 515 -26.94 29.22 -30.85
N THR A 516 -28.25 29.19 -30.61
CA THR A 516 -28.93 28.08 -29.92
C THR A 516 -28.78 26.76 -30.66
N SER A 517 -28.94 26.77 -31.99
CA SER A 517 -28.76 25.58 -32.85
C SER A 517 -27.34 25.02 -32.76
N ARG A 518 -26.33 25.90 -32.86
CA ARG A 518 -24.91 25.50 -32.73
C ARG A 518 -24.61 24.95 -31.33
N LEU A 519 -25.12 25.59 -30.28
CA LEU A 519 -24.95 25.16 -28.89
C LEU A 519 -25.58 23.78 -28.66
N CYS A 520 -26.83 23.58 -29.09
CA CYS A 520 -27.53 22.30 -28.95
C CYS A 520 -26.85 21.18 -29.77
N THR A 521 -26.30 21.51 -30.95
CA THR A 521 -25.55 20.54 -31.76
C THR A 521 -24.23 20.13 -31.09
N LYS A 522 -23.52 21.08 -30.49
CA LYS A 522 -22.30 20.78 -29.69
C LYS A 522 -22.65 19.97 -28.44
N ALA A 523 -23.71 20.36 -27.72
CA ALA A 523 -24.19 19.66 -26.54
C ALA A 523 -24.58 18.21 -26.85
N PHE A 524 -25.27 17.97 -27.97
CA PHE A 524 -25.62 16.63 -28.42
C PHE A 524 -24.39 15.76 -28.66
N LYS A 525 -23.34 16.28 -29.31
CA LYS A 525 -22.06 15.57 -29.47
C LYS A 525 -21.45 15.19 -28.11
N VAL A 526 -21.37 16.15 -27.17
CA VAL A 526 -20.79 15.91 -25.85
C VAL A 526 -21.53 14.81 -25.11
N LEU A 527 -22.86 14.81 -25.10
CA LEU A 527 -23.64 13.75 -24.44
C LEU A 527 -23.52 12.40 -25.15
N ALA A 528 -23.43 12.39 -26.49
CA ALA A 528 -23.20 11.17 -27.26
C ALA A 528 -21.86 10.53 -26.90
N GLU A 529 -20.78 11.32 -26.87
CA GLU A 529 -19.43 10.86 -26.53
C GLU A 529 -19.32 10.47 -25.05
N ALA A 530 -19.87 11.27 -24.12
CA ALA A 530 -19.85 10.99 -22.69
C ALA A 530 -20.54 9.67 -22.33
N ARG A 531 -21.63 9.34 -23.02
CA ARG A 531 -22.35 8.06 -22.84
C ARG A 531 -21.65 6.89 -23.56
N GLY A 532 -20.73 7.17 -24.48
CA GLY A 532 -20.15 6.15 -25.37
C GLY A 532 -21.14 5.64 -26.42
N SER A 533 -22.14 6.43 -26.81
CA SER A 533 -23.19 5.99 -27.75
C SER A 533 -22.77 6.15 -29.21
N VAL A 534 -22.47 5.02 -29.85
CA VAL A 534 -22.14 4.98 -31.30
C VAL A 534 -23.31 5.46 -32.14
N ARG A 535 -24.54 5.13 -31.75
CA ARG A 535 -25.77 5.51 -32.47
C ARG A 535 -25.97 7.02 -32.47
N LEU A 536 -25.91 7.66 -31.30
CA LEU A 536 -26.08 9.11 -31.18
C LEU A 536 -24.94 9.86 -31.88
N ARG A 537 -23.70 9.33 -31.78
CA ARG A 537 -22.57 9.95 -32.45
C ARG A 537 -22.68 9.89 -33.97
N LYS A 538 -23.11 8.76 -34.54
CA LYS A 538 -23.37 8.62 -35.97
C LYS A 538 -24.47 9.58 -36.44
N LEU A 539 -25.56 9.68 -35.67
CA LEU A 539 -26.64 10.63 -35.98
C LEU A 539 -26.16 12.09 -36.01
N TRP A 540 -25.22 12.46 -35.11
CA TRP A 540 -24.58 13.77 -35.16
C TRP A 540 -23.72 13.95 -36.43
N GLU A 541 -22.94 12.95 -36.83
CA GLU A 541 -22.13 13.00 -38.06
C GLU A 541 -22.97 13.16 -39.30
N ASP A 542 -24.08 12.41 -39.40
CA ASP A 542 -25.02 12.49 -40.50
C ASP A 542 -25.60 13.92 -40.64
N THR A 543 -25.86 14.62 -39.52
CA THR A 543 -26.26 16.04 -39.58
C THR A 543 -25.16 16.99 -40.03
N GLN A 544 -23.90 16.75 -39.65
CA GLN A 544 -22.79 17.62 -40.08
C GLN A 544 -22.53 17.49 -41.58
N ASN A 545 -22.80 16.32 -42.15
CA ASN A 545 -22.64 16.04 -43.57
C ASN A 545 -23.83 16.51 -44.44
N GLY A 546 -24.87 17.10 -43.84
CA GLY A 546 -26.06 17.56 -44.55
C GLY A 546 -27.01 16.44 -44.98
N ASN A 547 -26.94 15.27 -44.36
CA ASN A 547 -27.78 14.10 -44.69
C ASN A 547 -29.15 14.09 -43.97
N ILE A 548 -29.64 15.23 -43.47
CA ILE A 548 -30.93 15.34 -42.74
C ILE A 548 -31.78 16.49 -43.26
#